data_AF-A0A2D3I2U7-F1
#
_entry.id   AF-A0A2D3I2U7-F1
#
_cell.length_a   1.000
_cell.length_b   1.000
_cell.length_c   1.000
_cell.angle_alpha   90.00
_cell.angle_beta   90.00
_cell.angle_gamma   90.00
#
_symmetry.space_group_name_H-M   'P 1'
#
loop_
_entity.id
_entity.type
_entity.pdbx_description
1 polymer ?
#
loop_
_entity_poly.entity_id
_entity_poly.type
_entity_poly.pdbx_seq_one_letter_code
_entity_poly.pdbx_strand_id
1 'polypeptide(L)'
;MAHDLNDTLIFVKVVESGSFIAAAQALRLPKTTVSRKVQELETRLGAQLLHRTTRKLGLTEAGNVYYEHCQRIARELAEAESAVGQLQGGPRGWLRITAPYSVGITWIAPLLGEFHARHPEVRVEMNLSNETVDMIDQGIDVALRLGSLPDSNLIARKLAVFRTQIYASPNYLARHGEPLHPDDLRHHRTLAMPKSRRSNNEYVWPLSDGERTVDYVVDPVMVANDPGPLRGALLCGEALMLAADVTVKAFAEQGYVQRVLAGWTGPEYEFNAVFPRGQVQSPKVRAFVDFLVERLNFDADYMQVLCPDAKRFRKASEEAEAALAHGLAKEAGEARTIAVPVVEAIEAIAEAVDNGGKRPGKARAAAKTDAVPARRDDTPSDEDAALA
;
A
#
# COMPACT_ATOMS: atom_id res chain seq x y z
N MET A 1 26.92 39.23 -20.29
CA MET A 1 27.62 38.27 -19.42
C MET A 1 27.03 36.90 -19.69
N ALA A 2 27.81 35.94 -20.18
CA ALA A 2 27.32 34.59 -20.45
C ALA A 2 27.25 33.83 -19.11
N HIS A 3 26.04 33.65 -18.60
CA HIS A 3 25.81 32.78 -17.45
C HIS A 3 25.91 31.33 -17.94
N ASP A 4 27.03 30.66 -17.67
CA ASP A 4 27.13 29.22 -17.91
C ASP A 4 26.23 28.49 -16.91
N LEU A 5 25.06 28.06 -17.40
CA LEU A 5 24.07 27.31 -16.65
C LEU A 5 24.58 25.91 -16.27
N ASN A 6 25.56 25.40 -17.02
CA ASN A 6 26.14 24.09 -16.78
C ASN A 6 26.84 24.04 -15.41
N ASP A 7 27.55 25.11 -15.02
CA ASP A 7 28.21 25.21 -13.71
C ASP A 7 27.18 25.12 -12.57
N THR A 8 26.03 25.76 -12.75
CA THR A 8 24.91 25.75 -11.81
C THR A 8 24.30 24.36 -11.68
N LEU A 9 24.06 23.66 -12.80
CA LEU A 9 23.53 22.29 -12.79
C LEU A 9 24.51 21.29 -12.17
N ILE A 10 25.82 21.45 -12.42
CA ILE A 10 26.87 20.65 -11.81
C ILE A 10 26.88 20.84 -10.28
N PHE A 11 26.75 22.07 -9.79
CA PHE A 11 26.64 22.35 -8.36
C PHE A 11 25.42 21.67 -7.73
N VAL A 12 24.23 21.82 -8.33
CA VAL A 12 23.01 21.14 -7.85
C VAL A 12 23.24 19.63 -7.74
N LYS A 13 23.88 19.03 -8.75
CA LYS A 13 24.13 17.59 -8.75
C LYS A 13 25.12 17.13 -7.69
N VAL A 14 26.13 17.94 -7.40
CA VAL A 14 27.11 17.70 -6.32
C VAL A 14 26.43 17.69 -4.95
N VAL A 15 25.51 18.62 -4.71
CA VAL A 15 24.73 18.71 -3.47
C VAL A 15 23.80 17.50 -3.32
N GLU A 16 23.01 17.19 -4.36
CA GLU A 16 22.07 16.03 -4.35
C GLU A 16 22.78 14.70 -4.10
N SER A 17 23.97 14.53 -4.69
CA SER A 17 24.73 13.27 -4.59
C SER A 17 25.53 13.17 -3.29
N GLY A 18 25.59 14.24 -2.49
CA GLY A 18 26.38 14.33 -1.25
C GLY A 18 27.89 14.15 -1.42
N SER A 19 28.38 14.04 -2.66
CA SER A 19 29.77 13.72 -2.97
C SER A 19 30.13 14.13 -4.39
N PHE A 20 31.30 14.77 -4.54
CA PHE A 20 31.90 15.07 -5.84
C PHE A 20 32.15 13.83 -6.69
N ILE A 21 32.47 12.68 -6.07
CA ILE A 21 32.73 11.43 -6.80
C ILE A 21 31.42 10.88 -7.37
N ALA A 22 30.37 10.82 -6.54
CA ALA A 22 29.05 10.34 -6.97
C ALA A 22 28.45 11.24 -8.05
N ALA A 23 28.58 12.57 -7.91
CA ALA A 23 28.13 13.51 -8.92
C ALA A 23 28.93 13.40 -10.23
N ALA A 24 30.25 13.25 -10.16
CA ALA A 24 31.10 13.05 -11.33
C ALA A 24 30.72 11.79 -12.13
N GLN A 25 30.44 10.70 -11.42
CA GLN A 25 29.94 9.45 -12.03
C GLN A 25 28.56 9.66 -12.68
N ALA A 26 27.62 10.31 -11.98
CA ALA A 26 26.29 10.58 -12.50
C ALA A 26 26.31 11.47 -13.76
N LEU A 27 27.20 12.46 -13.79
CA LEU A 27 27.36 13.41 -14.89
C LEU A 27 28.28 12.90 -16.01
N ARG A 28 28.94 11.74 -15.82
CA ARG A 28 29.97 11.20 -16.74
C ARG A 28 31.11 12.20 -17.02
N LEU A 29 31.50 12.97 -15.99
CA LEU A 29 32.58 13.95 -16.06
C LEU A 29 33.74 13.54 -15.14
N PRO A 30 34.99 13.91 -15.45
CA PRO A 30 36.09 13.76 -14.50
C PRO A 30 35.82 14.55 -13.21
N LYS A 31 36.14 13.97 -12.06
CA LYS A 31 36.03 14.64 -10.74
C LYS A 31 36.74 16.00 -10.72
N THR A 32 37.91 16.08 -11.36
CA THR A 32 38.69 17.32 -11.49
C THR A 32 37.91 18.41 -12.21
N THR A 33 37.19 18.06 -13.27
CA THR A 33 36.30 18.96 -14.01
C THR A 33 35.14 19.45 -13.14
N VAL A 34 34.47 18.53 -12.44
CA VAL A 34 33.36 18.88 -11.52
C VAL A 34 33.85 19.82 -10.41
N SER A 35 34.98 19.53 -9.78
CA SER A 35 35.54 20.39 -8.72
C SER A 35 35.92 21.78 -9.24
N ARG A 36 36.54 21.86 -10.42
CA ARG A 36 36.92 23.11 -11.06
C ARG A 36 35.69 23.96 -11.38
N LYS A 37 34.66 23.35 -11.96
CA LYS A 37 33.41 24.01 -12.34
C LYS A 37 32.67 24.62 -11.15
N VAL A 38 32.66 23.91 -10.02
CA VAL A 38 32.10 24.46 -8.76
C VAL A 38 32.98 25.59 -8.20
N GLN A 39 34.31 25.51 -8.30
CA GLN A 39 35.19 26.62 -7.88
C GLN A 39 35.04 27.86 -8.75
N GLU A 40 34.89 27.70 -10.07
CA GLU A 40 34.61 28.78 -11.01
C GLU A 40 33.28 29.46 -10.66
N LEU A 41 32.26 28.67 -10.31
CA LEU A 41 30.97 29.17 -9.82
C LEU A 41 31.09 29.97 -8.52
N GLU A 42 31.76 29.43 -7.50
CA GLU A 42 32.00 30.11 -6.22
C GLU A 42 32.77 31.42 -6.41
N THR A 43 33.79 31.41 -7.28
CA THR A 43 34.59 32.60 -7.62
C THR A 43 33.73 33.65 -8.29
N ARG A 44 32.88 33.25 -9.24
CA ARG A 44 31.96 34.15 -9.95
C ARG A 44 30.92 34.79 -9.02
N LEU A 45 30.43 34.04 -8.04
CA LEU A 45 29.45 34.52 -7.06
C LEU A 45 30.09 35.30 -5.91
N GLY A 46 31.42 35.22 -5.75
CA GLY A 46 32.15 35.84 -4.66
C GLY A 46 31.87 35.20 -3.29
N ALA A 47 31.31 33.99 -3.25
CA ALA A 47 30.91 33.30 -2.03
C ALA A 47 31.22 31.80 -2.12
N GLN A 48 31.67 31.21 -1.01
CA GLN A 48 31.76 29.76 -0.89
C GLN A 48 30.37 29.18 -0.70
N LEU A 49 30.03 28.16 -1.49
CA LEU A 49 28.73 27.47 -1.43
C LEU A 49 28.82 26.15 -0.65
N LEU A 50 30.02 25.55 -0.56
CA LEU A 50 30.23 24.25 0.07
C LEU A 50 31.32 24.27 1.14
N HIS A 51 31.05 23.65 2.29
CA HIS A 51 32.06 23.25 3.26
C HIS A 51 32.71 21.93 2.81
N ARG A 52 34.01 21.99 2.47
CA ARG A 52 34.82 20.82 2.15
C ARG A 52 35.53 20.32 3.40
N THR A 53 34.87 19.48 4.20
CA THR A 53 35.57 18.72 5.25
C THR A 53 35.94 17.34 4.73
N THR A 54 36.99 16.73 5.29
CA THR A 54 37.46 15.38 4.91
C THR A 54 36.47 14.26 5.24
N ARG A 55 35.36 14.56 5.95
CA ARG A 55 34.35 13.56 6.34
C ARG A 55 32.95 13.80 5.78
N LYS A 56 32.55 15.04 5.47
CA LYS A 56 31.23 15.36 4.87
C LYS A 56 31.26 16.60 4.00
N LEU A 57 30.50 16.55 2.90
CA LEU A 57 30.13 17.70 2.09
C LEU A 57 28.90 18.37 2.75
N GLY A 58 28.99 19.67 3.03
CA GLY A 58 27.87 20.45 3.59
C GLY A 58 27.70 21.77 2.86
N LEU A 59 26.49 22.32 2.88
CA LEU A 59 26.20 23.64 2.31
C LEU A 59 26.56 24.76 3.29
N THR A 60 27.03 25.89 2.78
CA THR A 60 27.09 27.15 3.53
C THR A 60 25.71 27.81 3.53
N GLU A 61 25.52 28.90 4.28
CA GLU A 61 24.29 29.71 4.22
C GLU A 61 24.04 30.25 2.80
N ALA A 62 25.07 30.82 2.17
CA ALA A 62 25.01 31.23 0.76
C ALA A 62 24.75 30.05 -0.18
N GLY A 63 25.31 28.87 0.14
CA GLY A 63 25.06 27.61 -0.54
C GLY A 63 23.60 27.19 -0.51
N ASN A 64 22.94 27.27 0.65
CA ASN A 64 21.53 26.94 0.81
C ASN A 64 20.64 27.85 -0.05
N VAL A 65 20.81 29.17 0.06
CA VAL A 65 20.05 30.15 -0.72
C VAL A 65 20.25 29.94 -2.22
N TYR A 66 21.50 29.75 -2.64
CA TYR A 66 21.80 29.52 -4.04
C TYR A 66 21.23 28.18 -4.53
N TYR A 67 21.32 27.12 -3.73
CA TYR A 67 20.79 25.80 -4.05
C TYR A 67 19.28 25.81 -4.27
N GLU A 68 18.50 26.45 -3.39
CA GLU A 68 17.05 26.59 -3.56
C GLU A 68 16.69 27.23 -4.91
N HIS A 69 17.34 28.35 -5.26
CA HIS A 69 17.09 29.01 -6.53
C HIS A 69 17.51 28.16 -7.73
N CYS A 70 18.67 27.50 -7.65
CA CYS A 70 19.19 26.68 -8.74
C CYS A 70 18.38 25.41 -8.95
N GLN A 71 17.81 24.85 -7.89
CA GLN A 71 16.92 23.70 -7.99
C GLN A 71 15.66 24.05 -8.80
N ARG A 72 15.09 25.25 -8.61
CA ARG A 72 13.97 25.72 -9.45
C ARG A 72 14.38 25.88 -10.92
N ILE A 73 15.54 26.48 -11.21
CA ILE A 73 16.01 26.65 -12.59
C ILE A 73 16.26 25.30 -13.27
N ALA A 74 16.87 24.34 -12.57
CA ALA A 74 17.07 22.99 -13.09
C ALA A 74 15.74 22.31 -13.41
N ARG A 75 14.69 22.54 -12.61
CA ARG A 75 13.34 22.05 -12.88
C ARG A 75 12.73 22.74 -14.09
N GLU A 76 12.78 24.05 -14.20
CA GLU A 76 12.26 24.78 -15.37
C GLU A 76 12.92 24.32 -16.67
N LEU A 77 14.23 24.06 -16.65
CA LEU A 77 14.93 23.49 -17.80
C LEU A 77 14.42 22.07 -18.14
N ALA A 78 14.28 21.21 -17.14
CA ALA A 78 13.74 19.87 -17.33
C ALA A 78 12.28 19.90 -17.81
N GLU A 79 11.48 20.87 -17.38
CA GLU A 79 10.13 21.11 -17.87
C GLU A 79 10.13 21.58 -19.33
N ALA A 80 11.03 22.49 -19.71
CA ALA A 80 11.17 22.94 -21.09
C ALA A 80 11.61 21.80 -22.02
N GLU A 81 12.58 21.00 -21.61
CA GLU A 81 13.01 19.78 -22.31
C GLU A 81 11.87 18.75 -22.37
N SER A 82 11.14 18.58 -21.27
CA SER A 82 9.96 17.71 -21.22
C SER A 82 8.89 18.20 -22.19
N ALA A 83 8.61 19.51 -22.24
CA ALA A 83 7.66 20.17 -23.14
C ALA A 83 7.96 19.86 -24.61
N VAL A 84 9.23 19.91 -25.00
CA VAL A 84 9.69 19.47 -26.33
C VAL A 84 9.52 17.96 -26.49
N GLY A 85 9.83 17.18 -25.45
CA GLY A 85 9.58 15.74 -25.40
C GLY A 85 8.10 15.35 -25.56
N GLN A 86 7.15 16.20 -25.16
CA GLN A 86 5.69 15.99 -25.32
C GLN A 86 5.24 16.04 -26.78
N LEU A 87 6.03 16.69 -27.65
CA LEU A 87 5.78 16.74 -29.08
C LEU A 87 6.28 15.49 -29.82
N GLN A 88 7.13 14.64 -29.19
CA GLN A 88 7.79 13.52 -29.87
C GLN A 88 7.81 12.18 -29.11
N GLY A 89 7.36 12.09 -27.85
CA GLY A 89 7.40 10.83 -27.08
C GLY A 89 6.30 10.68 -26.04
N GLY A 90 5.97 9.41 -25.72
CA GLY A 90 4.98 9.03 -24.72
C GLY A 90 5.35 9.40 -23.26
N PRO A 91 4.51 9.06 -22.28
CA PRO A 91 4.72 9.39 -20.87
C PRO A 91 5.97 8.69 -20.31
N ARG A 92 6.91 9.49 -19.79
CA ARG A 92 8.20 9.02 -19.21
C ARG A 92 8.74 10.00 -18.16
N GLY A 93 9.68 9.52 -17.34
CA GLY A 93 10.39 10.31 -16.33
C GLY A 93 9.75 10.26 -14.93
N TRP A 94 10.27 11.06 -14.00
CA TRP A 94 9.75 11.15 -12.63
C TRP A 94 8.43 11.93 -12.58
N LEU A 95 7.39 11.32 -12.01
CA LEU A 95 6.11 11.91 -11.68
C LEU A 95 6.05 12.09 -10.16
N ARG A 96 6.05 13.35 -9.72
CA ARG A 96 5.99 13.73 -8.30
C ARG A 96 4.56 14.02 -7.90
N ILE A 97 4.03 13.24 -6.97
CA ILE A 97 2.67 13.40 -6.48
C ILE A 97 2.63 13.65 -4.98
N THR A 98 1.65 14.43 -4.54
CA THR A 98 1.31 14.54 -3.11
C THR A 98 -0.12 14.10 -2.86
N ALA A 99 -0.34 13.44 -1.71
CA ALA A 99 -1.66 12.97 -1.30
C ALA A 99 -1.75 12.85 0.22
N PRO A 100 -2.96 12.86 0.81
CA PRO A 100 -3.17 12.43 2.19
C PRO A 100 -2.61 11.04 2.47
N TYR A 101 -2.15 10.79 3.70
CA TYR A 101 -1.50 9.52 4.07
C TYR A 101 -2.38 8.31 3.77
N SER A 102 -3.61 8.31 4.31
CA SER A 102 -4.54 7.20 4.06
C SER A 102 -4.85 7.02 2.57
N VAL A 103 -5.01 8.09 1.81
CA VAL A 103 -5.32 8.01 0.37
C VAL A 103 -4.14 7.42 -0.41
N GLY A 104 -2.93 7.94 -0.15
CA GLY A 104 -1.71 7.48 -0.80
C GLY A 104 -1.44 6.00 -0.57
N ILE A 105 -1.59 5.55 0.68
CA ILE A 105 -1.33 4.16 1.09
C ILE A 105 -2.43 3.21 0.59
N THR A 106 -3.70 3.57 0.80
CA THR A 106 -4.82 2.62 0.59
C THR A 106 -5.39 2.64 -0.81
N TRP A 107 -5.33 3.77 -1.53
CA TRP A 107 -5.96 3.90 -2.85
C TRP A 107 -4.94 4.02 -3.97
N ILE A 108 -3.90 4.83 -3.80
CA ILE A 108 -3.00 5.15 -4.91
C ILE A 108 -1.92 4.09 -5.07
N ALA A 109 -1.18 3.76 -4.00
CA ALA A 109 -0.08 2.81 -4.04
C ALA A 109 -0.46 1.44 -4.65
N PRO A 110 -1.62 0.82 -4.34
CA PRO A 110 -1.96 -0.47 -4.91
C PRO A 110 -2.31 -0.42 -6.42
N LEU A 111 -2.68 0.75 -6.95
CA LEU A 111 -2.93 0.95 -8.38
C LEU A 111 -1.64 1.16 -9.18
N LEU A 112 -0.53 1.50 -8.52
CA LEU A 112 0.73 1.82 -9.22
C LEU A 112 1.29 0.63 -9.99
N GLY A 113 1.06 -0.62 -9.55
CA GLY A 113 1.55 -1.79 -10.29
C GLY A 113 0.98 -1.85 -11.71
N GLU A 114 -0.32 -1.59 -11.85
CA GLU A 114 -0.97 -1.55 -13.16
C GLU A 114 -0.56 -0.30 -13.96
N PHE A 115 -0.43 0.86 -13.29
CA PHE A 115 0.03 2.07 -13.95
C PHE A 115 1.42 1.89 -14.59
N HIS A 116 2.37 1.30 -13.86
CA HIS A 116 3.71 1.02 -14.38
C HIS A 116 3.69 -0.01 -15.51
N ALA A 117 2.74 -0.96 -15.51
CA ALA A 117 2.60 -1.90 -16.63
C ALA A 117 2.17 -1.21 -17.93
N ARG A 118 1.33 -0.16 -17.83
CA ARG A 118 0.91 0.66 -18.98
C ARG A 118 1.95 1.70 -19.40
N HIS A 119 2.73 2.20 -18.44
CA HIS A 119 3.69 3.29 -18.63
C HIS A 119 5.03 2.96 -17.94
N PRO A 120 5.81 1.99 -18.46
CA PRO A 120 7.01 1.47 -17.79
C PRO A 120 8.17 2.48 -17.70
N GLU A 121 8.14 3.54 -18.49
CA GLU A 121 9.15 4.60 -18.47
C GLU A 121 8.84 5.71 -17.46
N VAL A 122 7.66 5.69 -16.83
CA VAL A 122 7.30 6.62 -15.75
C VAL A 122 7.77 6.06 -14.41
N ARG A 123 8.38 6.90 -13.59
CA ARG A 123 8.73 6.59 -12.19
C ARG A 123 7.90 7.47 -11.28
N VAL A 124 7.36 6.95 -10.20
CA VAL A 124 6.52 7.73 -9.28
C VAL A 124 7.26 8.04 -7.98
N GLU A 125 7.26 9.31 -7.58
CA GLU A 125 7.72 9.80 -6.29
C GLU A 125 6.50 10.32 -5.52
N MET A 126 6.26 9.80 -4.31
CA MET A 126 5.08 10.14 -3.50
C MET A 126 5.47 10.89 -2.23
N ASN A 127 4.96 12.11 -2.07
CA ASN A 127 5.05 12.89 -0.84
C ASN A 127 3.69 12.87 -0.12
N LEU A 128 3.59 12.06 0.94
CA LEU A 128 2.35 11.93 1.70
C LEU A 128 2.26 12.97 2.80
N SER A 129 1.24 13.83 2.73
CA SER A 129 0.97 14.85 3.73
C SER A 129 -0.50 15.27 3.72
N ASN A 130 -1.04 15.50 4.92
CA ASN A 130 -2.37 16.08 5.12
C ASN A 130 -2.34 17.62 5.17
N GLU A 131 -1.15 18.22 5.15
CA GLU A 131 -0.97 19.66 5.08
C GLU A 131 -1.02 20.15 3.63
N THR A 132 -1.36 21.42 3.45
CA THR A 132 -1.24 22.09 2.15
C THR A 132 0.23 22.31 1.85
N VAL A 133 0.71 21.70 0.78
CA VAL A 133 2.09 21.80 0.32
C VAL A 133 2.18 22.77 -0.85
N ASP A 134 3.20 23.63 -0.87
CA ASP A 134 3.51 24.45 -2.05
C ASP A 134 3.99 23.54 -3.19
N MET A 135 3.12 23.36 -4.18
CA MET A 135 3.42 22.48 -5.31
C MET A 135 4.54 23.00 -6.21
N ILE A 136 4.70 24.33 -6.30
CA ILE A 136 5.69 24.95 -7.17
C ILE A 136 7.07 24.80 -6.52
N ASP A 137 7.19 25.17 -5.25
CA ASP A 137 8.45 25.12 -4.53
C ASP A 137 8.95 23.68 -4.31
N GLN A 138 8.04 22.71 -4.17
CA GLN A 138 8.40 21.29 -4.05
C GLN A 138 8.45 20.54 -5.38
N GLY A 139 8.10 21.18 -6.50
CA GLY A 139 8.16 20.57 -7.83
C GLY A 139 7.21 19.37 -7.94
N ILE A 140 6.03 19.51 -7.35
CA ILE A 140 4.96 18.52 -7.36
C ILE A 140 4.19 18.68 -8.67
N ASP A 141 4.13 17.61 -9.44
CA ASP A 141 3.41 17.58 -10.72
C ASP A 141 1.88 17.51 -10.49
N VAL A 142 1.42 16.77 -9.48
CA VAL A 142 -0.01 16.56 -9.15
C VAL A 142 -0.25 16.46 -7.65
N ALA A 143 -1.20 17.22 -7.12
CA ALA A 143 -1.73 17.01 -5.77
C ALA A 143 -3.10 16.34 -5.79
N LEU A 144 -3.26 15.27 -5.01
CA LEU A 144 -4.53 14.62 -4.77
C LEU A 144 -5.10 15.13 -3.45
N ARG A 145 -6.28 15.75 -3.47
CA ARG A 145 -6.85 16.44 -2.29
C ARG A 145 -8.32 16.11 -2.08
N LEU A 146 -8.71 16.07 -0.81
CA LEU A 146 -10.07 15.86 -0.34
C LEU A 146 -10.65 17.19 0.16
N GLY A 147 -11.85 17.51 -0.28
CA GLY A 147 -12.58 18.72 0.12
C GLY A 147 -12.42 19.89 -0.85
N SER A 148 -13.04 21.01 -0.49
CA SER A 148 -13.02 22.24 -1.28
C SER A 148 -11.60 22.76 -1.42
N LEU A 149 -11.21 23.05 -2.66
CA LEU A 149 -9.93 23.68 -2.95
C LEU A 149 -10.05 25.18 -2.66
N PRO A 150 -9.10 25.78 -1.93
CA PRO A 150 -9.10 27.23 -1.75
C PRO A 150 -8.95 27.91 -3.12
N ASP A 151 -9.56 29.10 -3.25
CA ASP A 151 -9.36 29.97 -4.40
C ASP A 151 -7.86 30.27 -4.55
N SER A 152 -7.22 29.60 -5.49
CA SER A 152 -5.82 29.81 -5.81
C SER A 152 -5.57 29.41 -7.25
N ASN A 153 -4.43 29.85 -7.78
CA ASN A 153 -3.95 29.67 -9.16
C ASN A 153 -3.70 28.20 -9.53
N LEU A 154 -4.67 27.33 -9.31
CA LEU A 154 -4.60 25.89 -9.49
C LEU A 154 -5.78 25.44 -10.36
N ILE A 155 -5.52 24.47 -11.23
CA ILE A 155 -6.56 23.81 -12.03
C ILE A 155 -6.92 22.52 -11.31
N ALA A 156 -8.22 22.24 -11.16
CA ALA A 156 -8.72 21.04 -10.51
C ALA A 156 -9.45 20.14 -11.50
N ARG A 157 -9.20 18.83 -11.42
CA ARG A 157 -10.01 17.81 -12.08
C ARG A 157 -10.64 16.92 -11.02
N LYS A 158 -11.97 16.89 -11.00
CA LYS A 158 -12.73 16.02 -10.10
C LYS A 158 -12.52 14.56 -10.45
N LEU A 159 -12.15 13.77 -9.45
CA LEU A 159 -11.97 12.33 -9.53
C LEU A 159 -13.18 11.60 -8.95
N ALA A 160 -13.69 12.04 -7.79
CA ALA A 160 -14.84 11.44 -7.14
C ALA A 160 -15.55 12.39 -6.17
N VAL A 161 -16.71 11.98 -5.68
CA VAL A 161 -17.44 12.60 -4.57
C VAL A 161 -17.73 11.53 -3.54
N PHE A 162 -17.44 11.81 -2.27
CA PHE A 162 -17.66 10.88 -1.17
C PHE A 162 -18.72 11.43 -0.23
N ARG A 163 -19.66 10.57 0.14
CA ARG A 163 -20.69 10.90 1.12
C ARG A 163 -20.22 10.47 2.50
N THR A 164 -20.54 11.26 3.51
CA THR A 164 -20.25 10.88 4.91
C THR A 164 -21.50 10.43 5.64
N GLN A 165 -21.33 9.40 6.46
CA GLN A 165 -22.36 8.77 7.28
C GLN A 165 -21.74 8.39 8.63
N ILE A 166 -22.59 8.15 9.63
CA ILE A 166 -22.11 7.80 10.97
C ILE A 166 -22.06 6.27 11.08
N TYR A 167 -20.93 5.77 11.58
CA TYR A 167 -20.70 4.35 11.78
C TYR A 167 -20.31 4.05 13.22
N ALA A 168 -20.64 2.84 13.65
CA ALA A 168 -20.27 2.26 14.93
C ALA A 168 -19.92 0.79 14.74
N SER A 169 -19.07 0.21 15.59
CA SER A 169 -18.96 -1.24 15.66
C SER A 169 -20.12 -1.84 16.46
N PRO A 170 -20.54 -3.09 16.18
CA PRO A 170 -21.54 -3.78 16.98
C PRO A 170 -21.17 -3.87 18.47
N ASN A 171 -19.87 -4.02 18.78
CA ASN A 171 -19.38 -4.07 20.16
C ASN A 171 -19.59 -2.74 20.90
N TYR A 172 -19.34 -1.60 20.24
CA TYR A 172 -19.63 -0.29 20.83
C TYR A 172 -21.11 -0.15 21.16
N LEU A 173 -21.99 -0.52 20.23
CA LEU A 173 -23.44 -0.42 20.40
C LEU A 173 -23.97 -1.34 21.50
N ALA A 174 -23.41 -2.53 21.66
CA ALA A 174 -23.77 -3.43 22.76
C ALA A 174 -23.48 -2.82 24.14
N ARG A 175 -22.45 -1.97 24.25
CA ARG A 175 -22.04 -1.32 25.52
C ARG A 175 -22.72 0.02 25.77
N HIS A 176 -22.97 0.79 24.71
CA HIS A 176 -23.40 2.19 24.81
C HIS A 176 -24.80 2.46 24.27
N GLY A 177 -25.45 1.47 23.65
CA GLY A 177 -26.70 1.67 22.91
C GLY A 177 -26.48 2.30 21.54
N GLU A 178 -27.53 2.28 20.71
CA GLU A 178 -27.54 2.95 19.41
C GLU A 178 -28.18 4.34 19.53
N PRO A 179 -27.53 5.41 19.02
CA PRO A 179 -28.16 6.72 18.97
C PRO A 179 -29.34 6.72 18.00
N LEU A 180 -30.49 7.23 18.43
CA LEU A 180 -31.72 7.27 17.63
C LEU A 180 -31.94 8.64 17.00
N HIS A 181 -31.37 9.70 17.59
CA HIS A 181 -31.38 11.06 17.07
C HIS A 181 -29.97 11.68 17.16
N PRO A 182 -29.58 12.59 16.26
CA PRO A 182 -28.29 13.27 16.35
C PRO A 182 -28.03 14.03 17.66
N ASP A 183 -29.07 14.45 18.38
CA ASP A 183 -28.92 15.04 19.71
C ASP A 183 -28.33 14.07 20.74
N ASP A 184 -28.50 12.76 20.54
CA ASP A 184 -27.93 11.72 21.39
C ASP A 184 -26.40 11.65 21.27
N LEU A 185 -25.82 12.19 20.18
CA LEU A 185 -24.37 12.14 19.94
C LEU A 185 -23.55 12.77 21.06
N ARG A 186 -24.13 13.75 21.77
CA ARG A 186 -23.49 14.38 22.94
C ARG A 186 -23.29 13.44 24.13
N HIS A 187 -23.99 12.31 24.15
CA HIS A 187 -23.92 11.28 25.18
C HIS A 187 -23.08 10.07 24.74
N HIS A 188 -22.57 10.09 23.50
CA HIS A 188 -21.72 9.05 22.95
C HIS A 188 -20.28 9.53 22.79
N ARG A 189 -19.35 8.58 22.89
CA ARG A 189 -17.96 8.82 22.53
C ARG A 189 -17.85 8.95 21.02
N THR A 190 -17.09 9.94 20.56
CA THR A 190 -16.89 10.17 19.12
C THR A 190 -15.42 10.21 18.72
N LEU A 191 -15.16 10.04 17.43
CA LEU A 191 -13.87 10.19 16.79
C LEU A 191 -13.94 11.39 15.85
N ALA A 192 -13.01 12.35 15.97
CA ALA A 192 -13.07 13.57 15.17
C ALA A 192 -11.77 13.86 14.43
N MET A 193 -11.88 14.66 13.38
CA MET A 193 -10.74 15.30 12.74
C MET A 193 -10.64 16.77 13.20
N PRO A 194 -9.46 17.41 13.16
CA PRO A 194 -9.31 18.83 13.49
C PRO A 194 -10.29 19.75 12.75
N LYS A 195 -10.63 19.40 11.50
CA LYS A 195 -11.60 20.15 10.67
C LYS A 195 -13.03 20.18 11.22
N SER A 196 -13.36 19.30 12.17
CA SER A 196 -14.66 19.29 12.86
C SER A 196 -14.71 20.30 14.00
N ARG A 197 -13.59 20.94 14.37
CA ARG A 197 -13.55 21.95 15.42
C ARG A 197 -14.00 23.31 14.89
N ARG A 198 -14.97 23.94 15.55
CA ARG A 198 -15.45 25.30 15.26
C ARG A 198 -14.62 26.35 16.03
N SER A 199 -14.87 27.62 15.72
CA SER A 199 -14.16 28.76 16.34
C SER A 199 -14.36 28.87 17.85
N ASN A 200 -15.49 28.39 18.36
CA ASN A 200 -15.80 28.30 19.80
C ASN A 200 -15.10 27.12 20.51
N ASN A 201 -14.18 26.43 19.83
CA ASN A 201 -13.44 25.27 20.32
C ASN A 201 -14.28 24.01 20.58
N GLU A 202 -15.55 23.99 20.17
CA GLU A 202 -16.38 22.78 20.18
C GLU A 202 -16.15 21.95 18.92
N TYR A 203 -16.28 20.63 19.06
CA TYR A 203 -16.31 19.72 17.93
C TYR A 203 -17.76 19.49 17.52
N VAL A 204 -18.02 19.59 16.22
CA VAL A 204 -19.36 19.39 15.67
C VAL A 204 -19.34 18.49 14.44
N TRP A 205 -20.44 17.77 14.26
CA TRP A 205 -20.74 17.07 13.02
C TRP A 205 -21.91 17.75 12.31
N PRO A 206 -21.69 18.34 11.11
CA PRO A 206 -22.79 18.81 10.28
C PRO A 206 -23.55 17.61 9.74
N LEU A 207 -24.84 17.52 10.04
CA LEU A 207 -25.71 16.43 9.61
C LEU A 207 -26.97 16.99 8.96
N SER A 208 -27.40 16.34 7.89
CA SER A 208 -28.57 16.70 7.09
C SER A 208 -29.62 15.59 7.17
N ASP A 209 -30.88 15.97 7.36
CA ASP A 209 -32.06 15.10 7.23
C ASP A 209 -32.63 15.11 5.80
N GLY A 210 -31.96 15.78 4.86
CA GLY A 210 -32.40 15.99 3.48
C GLY A 210 -33.08 17.33 3.23
N GLU A 211 -33.53 18.02 4.28
CA GLU A 211 -34.14 19.36 4.18
C GLU A 211 -33.20 20.43 4.71
N ARG A 212 -32.57 20.17 5.86
CA ARG A 212 -31.70 21.13 6.57
C ARG A 212 -30.43 20.47 7.05
N THR A 213 -29.33 21.21 7.00
CA THR A 213 -28.07 20.81 7.65
C THR A 213 -27.93 21.54 8.98
N VAL A 214 -27.68 20.79 10.04
CA VAL A 214 -27.50 21.29 11.41
C VAL A 214 -26.18 20.77 11.96
N ASP A 215 -25.45 21.62 12.68
CA ASP A 215 -24.25 21.24 13.41
C ASP A 215 -24.65 20.62 14.76
N TYR A 216 -24.30 19.36 14.99
CA TYR A 216 -24.51 18.66 16.26
C TYR A 216 -23.20 18.57 17.04
N VAL A 217 -23.23 18.98 18.30
CA VAL A 217 -22.05 18.97 19.19
C VAL A 217 -21.70 17.53 19.54
N VAL A 218 -20.42 17.21 19.44
CA VAL A 218 -19.85 15.89 19.76
C VAL A 218 -18.69 16.02 20.74
N ASP A 219 -18.46 14.98 21.54
CA ASP A 219 -17.35 14.91 22.48
C ASP A 219 -16.33 13.85 22.02
N PRO A 220 -15.25 14.26 21.32
CA PRO A 220 -14.32 13.31 20.75
C PRO A 220 -13.33 12.78 21.79
N VAL A 221 -13.29 11.46 21.96
CA VAL A 221 -12.28 10.79 22.79
C VAL A 221 -10.93 10.70 22.10
N MET A 222 -10.92 10.88 20.78
CA MET A 222 -9.71 10.89 19.95
C MET A 222 -9.90 11.86 18.79
N VAL A 223 -8.85 12.67 18.54
CA VAL A 223 -8.77 13.57 17.40
C VAL A 223 -7.52 13.24 16.59
N ALA A 224 -7.68 12.98 15.29
CA ALA A 224 -6.55 12.69 14.40
C ALA A 224 -6.66 13.48 13.10
N ASN A 225 -5.52 13.90 12.56
CA ASN A 225 -5.44 14.62 11.28
C ASN A 225 -5.53 13.70 10.05
N ASP A 226 -5.71 12.39 10.25
CA ASP A 226 -5.86 11.38 9.19
C ASP A 226 -6.98 10.40 9.56
N PRO A 227 -7.81 9.94 8.59
CA PRO A 227 -8.89 8.99 8.88
C PRO A 227 -8.39 7.57 9.21
N GLY A 228 -7.15 7.21 8.86
CA GLY A 228 -6.60 5.86 9.05
C GLY A 228 -6.61 5.40 10.52
N PRO A 229 -6.02 6.17 11.46
CA PRO A 229 -6.07 5.88 12.89
C PRO A 229 -7.50 5.84 13.45
N LEU A 230 -8.37 6.76 13.04
CA LEU A 230 -9.76 6.81 13.51
C LEU A 230 -10.55 5.57 13.07
N ARG A 231 -10.35 5.11 11.83
CA ARG A 231 -10.93 3.86 11.34
C ARG A 231 -10.50 2.66 12.19
N GLY A 232 -9.24 2.61 12.62
CA GLY A 232 -8.76 1.58 13.54
C GLY A 232 -9.52 1.58 14.87
N ALA A 233 -9.65 2.76 15.50
CA ALA A 233 -10.39 2.92 16.75
C ALA A 233 -11.89 2.60 16.61
N LEU A 234 -12.50 2.96 15.47
CA LEU A 234 -13.88 2.60 15.12
C LEU A 234 -14.05 1.07 15.09
N LEU A 235 -13.16 0.35 14.41
CA LEU A 235 -13.21 -1.10 14.29
C LEU A 235 -13.01 -1.81 15.63
N CYS A 236 -12.18 -1.24 16.51
CA CYS A 236 -12.02 -1.73 17.89
C CYS A 236 -13.23 -1.39 18.81
N GLY A 237 -14.19 -0.59 18.32
CA GLY A 237 -15.38 -0.21 19.06
C GLY A 237 -15.14 0.78 20.19
N GLU A 238 -14.23 1.72 19.99
CA GLU A 238 -13.96 2.77 20.98
C GLU A 238 -15.03 3.87 20.97
N ALA A 239 -15.58 4.20 19.80
CA ALA A 239 -16.43 5.37 19.60
C ALA A 239 -17.16 5.36 18.25
N LEU A 240 -18.11 6.29 18.09
CA LEU A 240 -18.77 6.60 16.82
C LEU A 240 -17.84 7.40 15.90
N MET A 241 -18.01 7.25 14.58
CA MET A 241 -17.25 8.04 13.60
C MET A 241 -18.14 8.53 12.46
N LEU A 242 -18.08 9.83 12.16
CA LEU A 242 -18.55 10.37 10.88
C LEU A 242 -17.49 10.08 9.80
N ALA A 243 -17.72 9.04 9.02
CA ALA A 243 -16.77 8.53 8.04
C ALA A 243 -17.30 8.67 6.61
N ALA A 244 -16.37 8.85 5.65
CA ALA A 244 -16.71 8.70 4.25
C ALA A 244 -17.01 7.23 3.97
N ASP A 245 -18.14 6.95 3.33
CA ASP A 245 -18.64 5.61 3.02
C ASP A 245 -17.56 4.70 2.43
N VAL A 246 -16.83 5.22 1.44
CA VAL A 246 -15.70 4.59 0.79
C VAL A 246 -14.73 4.03 1.83
N THR A 247 -14.34 4.79 2.85
CA THR A 247 -13.31 4.38 3.83
C THR A 247 -13.70 3.18 4.69
N VAL A 248 -14.99 2.91 4.85
CA VAL A 248 -15.54 1.90 5.76
C VAL A 248 -16.37 0.83 5.04
N LYS A 249 -16.68 0.98 3.74
CA LYS A 249 -17.58 0.11 2.97
C LYS A 249 -17.27 -1.37 3.13
N ALA A 250 -16.03 -1.79 2.89
CA ALA A 250 -15.65 -3.20 3.02
C ALA A 250 -15.79 -3.74 4.45
N PHE A 251 -15.61 -2.90 5.47
CA PHE A 251 -15.80 -3.30 6.87
C PHE A 251 -17.28 -3.40 7.23
N ALA A 252 -18.11 -2.51 6.65
CA ALA A 252 -19.55 -2.54 6.81
C ALA A 252 -20.17 -3.78 6.15
N GLU A 253 -19.74 -4.12 4.94
CA GLU A 253 -20.17 -5.33 4.21
C GLU A 253 -19.79 -6.62 4.96
N GLN A 254 -18.70 -6.60 5.72
CA GLN A 254 -18.25 -7.71 6.56
C GLN A 254 -18.86 -7.70 7.98
N GLY A 255 -19.68 -6.71 8.32
CA GLY A 255 -20.34 -6.60 9.63
C GLY A 255 -19.43 -6.13 10.78
N TYR A 256 -18.20 -5.68 10.51
CA TYR A 256 -17.33 -5.13 11.56
C TYR A 256 -17.80 -3.76 12.06
N VAL A 257 -18.49 -3.02 11.19
CA VAL A 257 -19.14 -1.77 11.52
C VAL A 257 -20.52 -1.75 10.89
N GLN A 258 -21.42 -0.94 11.44
CA GLN A 258 -22.72 -0.69 10.84
C GLN A 258 -23.02 0.81 10.85
N ARG A 259 -23.83 1.23 9.88
CA ARG A 259 -24.34 2.59 9.82
C ARG A 259 -25.36 2.77 10.94
N VAL A 260 -25.23 3.87 11.68
CA VAL A 260 -26.22 4.36 12.64
C VAL A 260 -26.78 5.68 12.16
N LEU A 261 -27.89 6.14 12.73
CA LEU A 261 -28.53 7.40 12.33
C LEU A 261 -28.78 7.43 10.80
N ALA A 262 -29.37 6.37 10.24
CA ALA A 262 -29.51 6.19 8.79
C ALA A 262 -30.36 7.26 8.08
N GLY A 263 -31.20 7.99 8.81
CA GLY A 263 -31.94 9.16 8.31
C GLY A 263 -31.08 10.41 8.12
N TRP A 264 -29.84 10.40 8.61
CA TRP A 264 -28.93 11.55 8.56
C TRP A 264 -27.69 11.26 7.71
N THR A 265 -27.26 12.28 6.98
CA THR A 265 -26.03 12.26 6.17
C THR A 265 -25.15 13.44 6.53
N GLY A 266 -23.84 13.24 6.54
CA GLY A 266 -22.90 14.34 6.69
C GLY A 266 -22.58 15.02 5.35
N PRO A 267 -21.63 15.96 5.34
CA PRO A 267 -21.23 16.68 4.13
C PRO A 267 -20.60 15.75 3.09
N GLU A 268 -20.74 16.13 1.83
CA GLU A 268 -20.02 15.50 0.73
C GLU A 268 -18.60 16.08 0.61
N TYR A 269 -17.63 15.24 0.27
CA TYR A 269 -16.25 15.65 0.01
C TYR A 269 -15.86 15.30 -1.42
N GLU A 270 -15.40 16.29 -2.17
CA GLU A 270 -14.83 16.05 -3.49
C GLU A 270 -13.39 15.56 -3.37
N PHE A 271 -13.03 14.58 -4.19
CA PHE A 271 -11.66 14.15 -4.39
C PHE A 271 -11.16 14.67 -5.73
N ASN A 272 -10.11 15.48 -5.69
CA ASN A 272 -9.65 16.26 -6.82
C ASN A 272 -8.16 16.01 -7.09
N ALA A 273 -7.79 15.91 -8.37
CA ALA A 273 -6.42 16.09 -8.84
C ALA A 273 -6.19 17.58 -9.14
N VAL A 274 -5.14 18.15 -8.58
CA VAL A 274 -4.86 19.59 -8.58
C VAL A 274 -3.50 19.84 -9.22
N PHE A 275 -3.43 20.85 -10.08
CA PHE A 275 -2.26 21.19 -10.89
C PHE A 275 -1.91 22.68 -10.79
N PRO A 276 -0.62 23.06 -10.87
CA PRO A 276 -0.23 24.45 -11.07
C PRO A 276 -0.84 25.05 -12.36
N ARG A 277 -1.37 26.28 -12.29
CA ARG A 277 -1.98 26.96 -13.45
C ARG A 277 -0.92 27.45 -14.43
N GLY A 278 -1.21 27.37 -15.73
CA GLY A 278 -0.34 27.90 -16.80
C GLY A 278 0.69 26.91 -17.34
N GLN A 279 0.86 25.74 -16.72
CA GLN A 279 1.67 24.66 -17.28
C GLN A 279 0.85 23.80 -18.25
N VAL A 280 1.39 23.55 -19.44
CA VAL A 280 0.89 22.48 -20.32
C VAL A 280 1.12 21.17 -19.59
N GLN A 281 0.04 20.46 -19.27
CA GLN A 281 0.13 19.18 -18.56
C GLN A 281 0.99 18.19 -19.35
N SER A 282 2.08 17.76 -18.74
CA SER A 282 2.98 16.77 -19.33
C SER A 282 2.26 15.44 -19.61
N PRO A 283 2.67 14.68 -20.64
CA PRO A 283 2.08 13.38 -20.95
C PRO A 283 2.04 12.42 -19.76
N LYS A 284 3.08 12.44 -18.90
CA LYS A 284 3.12 11.63 -17.66
C LYS A 284 2.00 12.00 -16.69
N VAL A 285 1.71 13.30 -16.54
CA VAL A 285 0.65 13.81 -15.66
C VAL A 285 -0.71 13.44 -16.22
N ARG A 286 -0.92 13.69 -17.52
CA ARG A 286 -2.18 13.37 -18.20
C ARG A 286 -2.49 11.88 -18.12
N ALA A 287 -1.50 11.04 -18.48
CA ALA A 287 -1.62 9.59 -18.41
C ALA A 287 -1.96 9.09 -16.99
N PHE A 288 -1.31 9.64 -15.96
CA PHE A 288 -1.61 9.28 -14.58
C PHE A 288 -3.02 9.68 -14.14
N VAL A 289 -3.45 10.90 -14.46
CA VAL A 289 -4.77 11.38 -14.06
C VAL A 289 -5.88 10.66 -14.82
N ASP A 290 -5.70 10.41 -16.12
CA ASP A 290 -6.63 9.61 -16.92
C ASP A 290 -6.73 8.18 -16.39
N PHE A 291 -5.58 7.57 -16.04
CA PHE A 291 -5.54 6.25 -15.40
C PHE A 291 -6.30 6.24 -14.05
N LEU A 292 -6.12 7.27 -13.22
CA LEU A 292 -6.86 7.39 -11.96
C LEU A 292 -8.37 7.54 -12.20
N VAL A 293 -8.79 8.35 -13.17
CA VAL A 293 -10.22 8.48 -13.52
C VAL A 293 -10.82 7.17 -14.01
N GLU A 294 -10.05 6.38 -14.76
CA GLU A 294 -10.50 5.05 -15.22
C GLU A 294 -10.60 4.04 -14.06
N ARG A 295 -9.64 4.07 -13.12
CA ARG A 295 -9.47 3.01 -12.11
C ARG A 295 -10.05 3.30 -10.75
N LEU A 296 -10.22 4.56 -10.39
CA LEU A 296 -10.90 4.95 -9.15
C LEU A 296 -12.42 4.87 -9.36
N ASN A 297 -12.92 3.64 -9.52
CA ASN A 297 -14.35 3.37 -9.46
C ASN A 297 -14.71 2.98 -8.02
N PHE A 298 -15.27 3.92 -7.27
CA PHE A 298 -15.63 3.72 -5.86
C PHE A 298 -17.00 3.05 -5.66
N ASP A 299 -17.74 2.80 -6.75
CA ASP A 299 -19.10 2.22 -6.71
C ASP A 299 -19.10 0.68 -6.64
N ALA A 300 -18.10 0.00 -7.18
CA ALA A 300 -18.02 -1.46 -7.21
C ALA A 300 -16.65 -1.97 -6.73
N ASP A 301 -16.65 -2.76 -5.66
CA ASP A 301 -15.46 -3.34 -5.01
C ASP A 301 -14.45 -2.33 -4.45
N TYR A 302 -14.67 -1.88 -3.20
CA TYR A 302 -13.75 -1.02 -2.44
C TYR A 302 -12.38 -1.71 -2.24
N MET A 303 -11.52 -1.69 -3.28
CA MET A 303 -10.11 -2.11 -3.27
C MET A 303 -9.84 -3.31 -2.36
N GLN A 304 -10.56 -4.42 -2.62
CA GLN A 304 -10.85 -5.51 -1.68
C GLN A 304 -9.70 -5.86 -0.73
N VAL A 305 -9.63 -5.18 0.42
CA VAL A 305 -8.70 -5.39 1.53
C VAL A 305 -7.23 -5.66 1.08
N LEU A 306 -6.52 -4.59 0.73
CA LEU A 306 -5.06 -4.39 0.83
C LEU A 306 -4.09 -4.83 -0.29
N CYS A 307 -4.47 -5.56 -1.35
CA CYS A 307 -3.62 -5.71 -2.55
C CYS A 307 -4.39 -6.39 -3.69
N PRO A 308 -4.28 -5.96 -4.96
CA PRO A 308 -4.84 -6.71 -6.10
C PRO A 308 -4.33 -8.16 -6.18
N ASP A 309 -3.09 -8.43 -5.72
CA ASP A 309 -2.56 -9.78 -5.64
C ASP A 309 -3.10 -10.58 -4.45
N ALA A 310 -3.77 -9.97 -3.47
CA ALA A 310 -4.35 -10.70 -2.35
C ALA A 310 -5.44 -11.68 -2.81
N LYS A 311 -6.19 -11.35 -3.88
CA LYS A 311 -7.12 -12.29 -4.54
C LYS A 311 -6.39 -13.47 -5.18
N ARG A 312 -5.26 -13.21 -5.86
CA ARG A 312 -4.45 -14.25 -6.50
C ARG A 312 -3.80 -15.18 -5.46
N PHE A 313 -3.26 -14.62 -4.38
CA PHE A 313 -2.68 -15.39 -3.29
C PHE A 313 -3.73 -16.18 -2.51
N ARG A 314 -4.93 -15.63 -2.26
CA ARG A 314 -6.02 -16.40 -1.64
C ARG A 314 -6.43 -17.58 -2.50
N LYS A 315 -6.65 -17.34 -3.79
CA LYS A 315 -7.01 -18.39 -4.74
C LYS A 315 -5.93 -19.46 -4.85
N ALA A 316 -4.65 -19.06 -4.93
CA ALA A 316 -3.53 -20.00 -4.95
C ALA A 316 -3.39 -20.78 -3.62
N SER A 317 -3.69 -20.15 -2.48
CA SER A 317 -3.69 -20.80 -1.16
C SER A 317 -4.84 -21.80 -1.03
N GLU A 318 -6.05 -21.43 -1.46
CA GLU A 318 -7.24 -22.28 -1.46
C GLU A 318 -7.07 -23.48 -2.42
N GLU A 319 -6.47 -23.26 -3.60
CA GLU A 319 -6.12 -24.32 -4.55
C GLU A 319 -5.04 -25.26 -3.99
N ALA A 320 -4.04 -24.71 -3.29
CA ALA A 320 -3.00 -25.51 -2.63
C ALA A 320 -3.54 -26.32 -1.44
N GLU A 321 -4.42 -25.74 -0.61
CA GLU A 321 -5.10 -26.43 0.48
C GLU A 321 -6.04 -27.54 -0.04
N ALA A 322 -6.79 -27.27 -1.12
CA ALA A 322 -7.63 -28.28 -1.76
C ALA A 322 -6.81 -29.43 -2.36
N ALA A 323 -5.66 -29.14 -2.98
CA ALA A 323 -4.75 -30.16 -3.51
C ALA A 323 -4.14 -31.02 -2.39
N LEU A 324 -3.76 -30.39 -1.25
CA LEU A 324 -3.25 -31.09 -0.08
C LEU A 324 -4.32 -31.98 0.57
N ALA A 325 -5.55 -31.46 0.72
CA ALA A 325 -6.69 -32.22 1.25
C ALA A 325 -7.05 -33.42 0.34
N HIS A 326 -6.98 -33.24 -0.98
CA HIS A 326 -7.21 -34.32 -1.93
C HIS A 326 -6.09 -35.39 -1.87
N GLY A 327 -4.83 -34.97 -1.73
CA GLY A 327 -3.70 -35.89 -1.53
C GLY A 327 -3.83 -36.73 -0.25
N LEU A 328 -4.14 -36.09 0.88
CA LEU A 328 -4.36 -36.77 2.16
C LEU A 328 -5.57 -37.70 2.15
N ALA A 329 -6.65 -37.33 1.46
CA ALA A 329 -7.82 -38.20 1.30
C ALA A 329 -7.51 -39.44 0.42
N LYS A 330 -6.66 -39.28 -0.59
CA LYS A 330 -6.21 -40.39 -1.44
C LYS A 330 -5.31 -41.36 -0.66
N GLU A 331 -4.34 -40.85 0.09
CA GLU A 331 -3.48 -41.67 0.96
C GLU A 331 -4.28 -42.37 2.07
N ALA A 332 -5.27 -41.71 2.68
CA ALA A 332 -6.17 -42.32 3.65
C ALA A 332 -7.08 -43.40 3.04
N GLY A 333 -7.50 -43.22 1.78
CA GLY A 333 -8.25 -44.20 0.99
C GLY A 333 -7.42 -45.44 0.64
N GLU A 334 -6.17 -45.24 0.20
CA GLU A 334 -5.22 -46.33 -0.05
C GLU A 334 -4.84 -47.06 1.25
N ALA A 335 -4.61 -46.34 2.34
CA ALA A 335 -4.37 -46.93 3.66
C ALA A 335 -5.56 -47.75 4.17
N ARG A 336 -6.81 -47.29 3.95
CA ARG A 336 -8.02 -48.09 4.23
C ARG A 336 -8.12 -49.33 3.35
N THR A 337 -7.77 -49.22 2.06
CA THR A 337 -7.81 -50.35 1.12
C THR A 337 -6.79 -51.43 1.49
N ILE A 338 -5.65 -51.04 2.08
CA ILE A 338 -4.62 -51.96 2.58
C ILE A 338 -4.97 -52.51 3.98
N ALA A 339 -5.59 -51.69 4.84
CA ALA A 339 -5.89 -52.08 6.23
C ALA A 339 -7.09 -53.03 6.36
N VAL A 340 -8.11 -52.90 5.50
CA VAL A 340 -9.32 -53.76 5.57
C VAL A 340 -8.99 -55.25 5.39
N PRO A 341 -8.19 -55.68 4.39
CA PRO A 341 -7.80 -57.09 4.25
C PRO A 341 -6.95 -57.62 5.42
N VAL A 342 -6.15 -56.76 6.06
CA VAL A 342 -5.29 -57.14 7.20
C VAL A 342 -6.12 -57.35 8.46
N VAL A 343 -7.12 -56.50 8.70
CA VAL A 343 -8.05 -56.66 9.83
C VAL A 343 -8.93 -57.89 9.64
N GLU A 344 -9.46 -58.13 8.44
CA GLU A 344 -10.22 -59.35 8.12
C GLU A 344 -9.35 -60.61 8.26
N ALA A 345 -8.08 -60.57 7.87
CA ALA A 345 -7.16 -61.69 8.07
C ALA A 345 -6.86 -61.95 9.56
N ILE A 346 -6.75 -60.90 10.38
CA ILE A 346 -6.53 -61.04 11.83
C ILE A 346 -7.80 -61.58 12.51
N GLU A 347 -8.99 -61.13 12.12
CA GLU A 347 -10.27 -61.63 12.65
C GLU A 347 -10.50 -63.10 12.24
N ALA A 348 -10.18 -63.49 11.01
CA ALA A 348 -10.25 -64.87 10.56
C ALA A 348 -9.26 -65.79 11.32
N ILE A 349 -8.07 -65.28 11.67
CA ILE A 349 -7.12 -66.00 12.52
C ILE A 349 -7.65 -66.10 13.96
N ALA A 350 -8.29 -65.06 14.48
CA ALA A 350 -8.90 -65.06 15.82
C ALA A 350 -10.08 -66.05 15.91
N GLU A 351 -10.97 -66.10 14.91
CA GLU A 351 -12.06 -67.08 14.84
C GLU A 351 -11.55 -68.52 14.67
N ALA A 352 -10.46 -68.73 13.94
CA ALA A 352 -9.81 -70.03 13.82
C ALA A 352 -9.17 -70.49 15.14
N VAL A 353 -8.70 -69.55 15.97
CA VAL A 353 -8.17 -69.82 17.31
C VAL A 353 -9.31 -70.14 18.30
N ASP A 354 -10.45 -69.46 18.19
CA ASP A 354 -11.60 -69.67 19.08
C ASP A 354 -12.37 -70.99 18.77
N ASN A 355 -12.44 -71.38 17.49
CA ASN A 355 -13.03 -72.66 17.06
C ASN A 355 -12.05 -73.87 17.12
N GLY A 356 -10.81 -73.67 17.59
CA GLY A 356 -9.72 -74.64 17.51
C GLY A 356 -9.17 -75.16 18.85
N GLY A 357 -9.98 -75.18 19.90
CA GLY A 357 -9.58 -75.54 21.28
C GLY A 357 -9.89 -76.96 21.76
N LYS A 358 -9.93 -77.99 20.89
CA LYS A 358 -9.88 -79.41 21.32
C LYS A 358 -8.58 -80.06 20.84
N ARG A 359 -7.59 -80.18 21.73
CA ARG A 359 -6.40 -81.05 21.55
C ARG A 359 -6.60 -82.38 22.31
N PRO A 360 -5.79 -83.43 22.09
CA PRO A 360 -5.73 -84.27 20.89
C PRO A 360 -5.89 -85.78 21.26
N GLY A 361 -6.55 -86.56 20.40
CA GLY A 361 -6.57 -88.02 20.51
C GLY A 361 -5.35 -88.64 19.80
N LYS A 362 -4.53 -89.39 20.55
CA LYS A 362 -3.38 -90.14 20.03
C LYS A 362 -3.80 -91.10 18.90
N ALA A 363 -3.17 -90.96 17.73
CA ALA A 363 -2.97 -92.07 16.79
C ALA A 363 -1.64 -91.86 16.04
N ARG A 364 -0.99 -92.97 15.73
CA ARG A 364 0.45 -93.15 15.51
C ARG A 364 0.76 -93.25 14.01
N ALA A 365 1.95 -92.75 13.64
CA ALA A 365 2.80 -93.08 12.49
C ALA A 365 2.35 -92.65 11.06
N ALA A 366 3.16 -91.82 10.40
CA ALA A 366 4.16 -92.27 9.41
C ALA A 366 4.97 -91.08 8.85
N ALA A 367 6.22 -91.36 8.46
CA ALA A 367 7.27 -90.44 8.05
C ALA A 367 7.06 -89.80 6.67
N LYS A 368 7.63 -88.60 6.46
CA LYS A 368 8.67 -88.36 5.43
C LYS A 368 9.28 -86.96 5.51
N THR A 369 10.57 -86.96 5.22
CA THR A 369 11.58 -85.90 5.15
C THR A 369 11.41 -84.96 3.96
N ASP A 370 12.18 -83.87 4.00
CA ASP A 370 12.77 -83.05 2.91
C ASP A 370 12.30 -81.58 2.99
N ALA A 371 13.09 -80.51 2.83
CA ALA A 371 14.52 -80.22 2.88
C ALA A 371 14.65 -78.67 2.84
N VAL A 372 15.66 -78.13 3.51
CA VAL A 372 16.22 -76.74 3.43
C VAL A 372 17.02 -76.63 2.10
N PRO A 373 17.27 -75.47 1.40
CA PRO A 373 17.96 -74.23 1.89
C PRO A 373 17.48 -72.88 1.28
N ALA A 374 17.65 -71.69 1.87
CA ALA A 374 18.84 -70.91 2.29
C ALA A 374 19.81 -70.47 1.16
N ARG A 375 19.96 -69.14 0.97
CA ARG A 375 21.12 -68.37 0.42
C ARG A 375 20.83 -66.86 0.66
N ARG A 376 21.52 -66.15 1.56
CA ARG A 376 22.86 -65.48 1.49
C ARG A 376 22.90 -64.37 0.42
N ASP A 377 22.92 -63.10 0.86
CA ASP A 377 24.09 -62.24 1.15
C ASP A 377 24.66 -61.62 -0.13
N ASP A 378 24.67 -60.29 -0.22
CA ASP A 378 25.87 -59.48 -0.46
C ASP A 378 25.54 -57.98 -0.64
N THR A 379 26.02 -57.16 0.30
CA THR A 379 26.43 -55.76 0.10
C THR A 379 27.90 -55.72 -0.31
N PRO A 380 28.36 -54.74 -1.11
CA PRO A 380 29.09 -53.56 -0.58
C PRO A 380 28.71 -52.25 -1.30
N SER A 381 28.64 -51.08 -0.67
CA SER A 381 29.69 -50.11 -0.30
C SER A 381 30.51 -49.49 -1.45
N ASP A 382 30.76 -48.19 -1.29
CA ASP A 382 31.76 -47.30 -1.93
C ASP A 382 31.30 -46.60 -3.22
N GLU A 383 31.02 -45.30 -3.12
CA GLU A 383 31.96 -44.18 -3.31
C GLU A 383 32.23 -43.91 -4.79
N ASP A 384 31.83 -42.70 -5.22
CA ASP A 384 32.68 -41.68 -5.84
C ASP A 384 32.10 -40.96 -7.07
N ALA A 385 32.20 -39.64 -6.94
CA ALA A 385 32.62 -38.69 -7.97
C ALA A 385 31.70 -38.33 -9.17
N ALA A 386 31.40 -37.02 -9.16
CA ALA A 386 31.67 -36.07 -10.25
C ALA A 386 30.57 -35.77 -11.28
N LEU A 387 30.17 -34.49 -11.23
CA LEU A 387 30.01 -33.53 -12.34
C LEU A 387 29.50 -34.05 -13.69
N ALA A 388 28.29 -33.60 -14.04
CA ALA A 388 28.04 -32.86 -15.29
C ALA A 388 26.85 -31.91 -15.08
#